data_AF-A0A090TDC3-F1
#
_entry.id   AF-A0A090TDC3-F1
#
_cell.length_a   1.000
_cell.length_b   1.000
_cell.length_c   1.000
_cell.angle_alpha   90.00
_cell.angle_beta   90.00
_cell.angle_gamma   90.00
#
_symmetry.space_group_name_H-M   'P 1'
#
loop_
_entity.id
_entity.type
_entity.pdbx_description
1 polymer ?
#
loop_
_entity_poly.entity_id
_entity_poly.type
_entity_poly.pdbx_seq_one_letter_code
_entity_poly.pdbx_strand_id
1 'polypeptide(L)'
;MSRDSFDLNPFCVVEGNMQKPPKLTTHQCNVPEREGYQVILAYWDVGDTAAAFYNVIDVQFEGTTPGIPGWTQAGTINPTMDLKEGDSVYTRVFDANGELPNLSTSITISSSEQGAATQWSHALASAINSSTTDIKAGQADSSGNIAPVFGANTIYVADNSGLDRVEIGYDIVTTLQHQVLK
;
A
#
# COMPACT_ATOMS: atom_id res chain seq x y z
N MET A 1 -12.96 -3.22 -14.19
CA MET A 1 -12.30 -3.55 -15.46
C MET A 1 -13.34 -4.04 -16.45
N SER A 2 -13.34 -3.53 -17.68
CA SER A 2 -14.23 -3.96 -18.76
C SER A 2 -13.41 -4.31 -20.01
N ARG A 3 -14.03 -4.92 -21.02
CA ARG A 3 -13.37 -5.21 -22.32
C ARG A 3 -12.84 -3.93 -22.97
N ASP A 4 -13.55 -2.82 -22.82
CA ASP A 4 -13.16 -1.51 -23.35
C ASP A 4 -11.94 -0.90 -22.63
N SER A 5 -11.55 -1.47 -21.49
CA SER A 5 -10.33 -1.07 -20.76
C SER A 5 -9.05 -1.65 -21.35
N PHE A 6 -9.15 -2.52 -22.37
CA PHE A 6 -8.01 -3.23 -22.96
C PHE A 6 -7.93 -2.99 -24.47
N ASP A 7 -6.70 -2.93 -24.97
CA ASP A 7 -6.45 -3.22 -26.39
C ASP A 7 -6.73 -4.71 -26.61
N LEU A 8 -7.73 -5.00 -27.44
CA LEU A 8 -8.14 -6.38 -27.72
C LEU A 8 -7.19 -7.09 -28.70
N ASN A 9 -6.20 -6.38 -29.25
CA ASN A 9 -5.10 -6.98 -29.98
C ASN A 9 -3.98 -7.32 -28.97
N PRO A 10 -3.71 -8.62 -28.71
CA PRO A 10 -2.68 -9.00 -27.74
C PRO A 10 -1.30 -8.54 -28.22
N PHE A 11 -0.54 -7.90 -27.34
CA PHE A 11 0.83 -7.48 -27.65
C PHE A 11 1.83 -8.66 -27.67
N CYS A 12 1.46 -9.80 -27.09
CA CYS A 12 2.27 -11.02 -27.06
C CYS A 12 1.37 -12.25 -27.12
N VAL A 13 1.70 -13.19 -28.01
CA VAL A 13 1.02 -14.48 -28.15
C VAL A 13 2.09 -15.55 -28.21
N VAL A 14 1.94 -16.61 -27.42
CA VAL A 14 2.82 -17.78 -27.44
C VAL A 14 1.99 -19.03 -27.70
N GLU A 15 2.34 -19.72 -28.77
CA GLU A 15 1.63 -20.93 -29.19
C GLU A 15 1.92 -22.10 -28.26
N GLY A 16 0.87 -22.62 -27.60
CA GLY A 16 0.96 -23.82 -26.76
C GLY A 16 1.04 -25.13 -27.56
N ASN A 17 0.78 -25.09 -28.88
CA ASN A 17 0.83 -26.23 -29.80
C ASN A 17 0.05 -27.48 -29.32
N MET A 18 -1.02 -27.30 -28.54
CA MET A 18 -1.78 -28.38 -27.92
C MET A 18 -0.93 -29.32 -27.05
N GLN A 19 0.22 -28.84 -26.56
CA GLN A 19 1.12 -29.60 -25.71
C GLN A 19 0.98 -29.17 -24.25
N LYS A 20 1.16 -30.14 -23.36
CA LYS A 20 1.23 -29.86 -21.93
C LYS A 20 2.51 -29.07 -21.63
N PRO A 21 2.42 -27.85 -21.06
CA PRO A 21 3.60 -27.08 -20.74
C PRO A 21 4.38 -27.70 -19.56
N PRO A 22 5.67 -27.38 -19.41
CA PRO A 22 6.40 -27.63 -18.18
C PRO A 22 5.74 -26.94 -16.97
N LYS A 23 6.08 -27.39 -15.74
CA LYS A 23 5.52 -26.80 -14.50
C LYS A 23 5.77 -25.30 -14.37
N LEU A 24 6.88 -24.81 -14.91
CA LEU A 24 7.23 -23.40 -14.98
C LEU A 24 7.54 -23.07 -16.44
N THR A 25 6.86 -22.07 -16.97
CA THR A 25 7.04 -21.57 -18.33
C THR A 25 7.40 -20.10 -18.28
N THR A 26 8.33 -19.66 -19.12
CA THR A 26 8.76 -18.26 -19.24
C THR A 26 8.52 -17.80 -20.67
N HIS A 27 7.93 -16.62 -20.83
CA HIS A 27 7.68 -15.99 -22.12
C HIS A 27 8.45 -14.68 -22.19
N GLN A 28 9.11 -14.43 -23.32
CA GLN A 28 9.77 -13.17 -23.62
C GLN A 28 8.81 -12.35 -24.50
N CYS A 29 8.33 -11.24 -23.97
CA CYS A 29 7.35 -10.39 -24.64
C CYS A 29 7.86 -8.95 -24.70
N ASN A 30 7.66 -8.29 -25.84
CA ASN A 30 7.91 -6.86 -25.97
C ASN A 30 6.70 -6.10 -25.45
N VAL A 31 6.80 -5.57 -24.24
CA VAL A 31 5.72 -4.82 -23.62
C VAL A 31 5.64 -3.44 -24.30
N PRO A 32 4.46 -3.03 -24.83
CA PRO A 32 4.32 -1.73 -25.47
C PRO A 32 4.63 -0.57 -24.52
N GLU A 33 5.21 0.50 -25.04
CA GLU A 33 5.45 1.72 -24.28
C GLU A 33 4.13 2.32 -23.78
N ARG A 34 4.10 2.68 -22.50
CA ARG A 34 2.99 3.28 -21.77
C ARG A 34 3.59 4.20 -20.71
N GLU A 35 2.74 4.99 -20.06
CA GLU A 35 3.10 5.79 -18.90
C GLU A 35 2.15 5.46 -17.76
N GLY A 36 2.61 5.62 -16.51
CA GLY A 36 1.73 5.53 -15.36
C GLY A 36 1.34 4.09 -15.01
N TYR A 37 0.30 3.97 -14.18
CA TYR A 37 -0.28 2.69 -13.78
C TYR A 37 -1.03 2.06 -14.95
N GLN A 38 -0.77 0.78 -15.19
CA GLN A 38 -1.39 -0.02 -16.23
C GLN A 38 -1.71 -1.42 -15.69
N VAL A 39 -2.63 -2.10 -16.35
CA VAL A 39 -2.95 -3.50 -16.04
C VAL A 39 -2.70 -4.37 -17.25
N ILE A 40 -1.88 -5.41 -17.08
CA ILE A 40 -1.66 -6.46 -18.08
C ILE A 40 -2.59 -7.63 -17.75
N LEU A 41 -3.32 -8.12 -18.75
CA LEU A 41 -4.11 -9.35 -18.65
C LEU A 41 -3.35 -10.49 -19.31
N ALA A 42 -2.87 -11.44 -18.51
CA ALA A 42 -2.38 -12.72 -19.00
C ALA A 42 -3.53 -13.72 -19.03
N TYR A 43 -3.79 -14.31 -20.19
CA TYR A 43 -4.77 -15.39 -20.31
C TYR A 43 -4.12 -16.65 -20.89
N TRP A 44 -4.50 -17.81 -20.35
CA TRP A 44 -4.05 -19.13 -20.81
C TRP A 44 -5.26 -19.95 -21.22
N ASP A 45 -5.36 -20.21 -22.52
CA ASP A 45 -6.39 -21.07 -23.11
C ASP A 45 -6.00 -22.55 -23.02
N VAL A 46 -6.92 -23.41 -22.57
CA VAL A 46 -6.67 -24.82 -22.30
C VAL A 46 -7.27 -25.66 -23.40
N GLY A 47 -6.42 -26.18 -24.29
CA GLY A 47 -6.85 -26.77 -25.56
C GLY A 47 -7.83 -27.96 -25.50
N ASP A 48 -7.90 -28.70 -24.39
CA ASP A 48 -8.81 -29.86 -24.23
C ASP A 48 -10.11 -29.54 -23.47
N THR A 49 -10.34 -28.27 -23.10
CA THR A 49 -11.56 -27.83 -22.43
C THR A 49 -12.06 -26.50 -23.01
N ALA A 50 -13.25 -26.06 -22.62
CA ALA A 50 -13.73 -24.70 -22.91
C ALA A 50 -13.24 -23.66 -21.86
N ALA A 51 -12.22 -24.01 -21.08
CA ALA A 51 -11.76 -23.20 -19.95
C ALA A 51 -10.48 -22.42 -20.29
N ALA A 52 -10.32 -21.29 -19.63
CA ALA A 52 -9.10 -20.50 -19.66
C ALA A 52 -8.80 -19.94 -18.26
N PHE A 53 -7.52 -19.73 -17.97
CA PHE A 53 -7.07 -19.06 -16.76
C PHE A 53 -6.74 -17.60 -17.06
N TYR A 54 -7.14 -16.69 -16.18
CA TYR A 54 -6.92 -15.25 -16.33
C TYR A 54 -6.18 -14.72 -15.11
N ASN A 55 -5.07 -14.04 -15.33
CA ASN A 55 -4.30 -13.36 -14.30
C ASN A 55 -4.13 -11.91 -14.70
N VAL A 56 -4.50 -11.01 -13.79
CA VAL A 56 -4.23 -9.57 -13.93
C VAL A 56 -2.90 -9.25 -13.25
N ILE A 57 -2.13 -8.39 -13.88
CA ILE A 57 -0.81 -7.95 -13.41
C ILE A 57 -0.81 -6.44 -13.40
N ASP A 58 -0.71 -5.86 -12.21
CA ASP A 58 -0.55 -4.43 -12.01
C ASP A 58 0.89 -4.02 -12.29
N VAL A 59 1.08 -3.03 -13.15
CA VAL A 59 2.41 -2.51 -13.51
C VAL A 59 2.41 -0.99 -13.56
N GLN A 60 3.60 -0.40 -13.39
CA GLN A 60 3.83 1.05 -13.50
C GLN A 60 4.93 1.27 -14.54
N PHE A 61 4.64 2.03 -15.60
CA PHE A 61 5.61 2.38 -16.64
C PHE A 61 6.21 3.78 -16.38
N GLU A 62 7.53 3.86 -16.53
CA GLU A 62 8.41 4.97 -16.12
C GLU A 62 8.36 5.34 -14.62
N GLY A 63 9.54 5.55 -14.05
CA GLY A 63 9.78 5.62 -12.60
C GLY A 63 10.48 4.36 -12.10
N THR A 64 11.65 4.52 -11.47
CA THR A 64 12.27 3.46 -10.68
C THR A 64 11.30 3.06 -9.57
N THR A 65 10.88 1.79 -9.51
CA THR A 65 10.06 1.17 -8.45
C THR A 65 9.08 2.13 -7.77
N PRO A 66 7.85 2.37 -8.28
CA PRO A 66 7.05 3.59 -8.06
C PRO A 66 7.47 4.42 -6.83
N GLY A 67 8.57 5.15 -7.00
CA GLY A 67 9.25 5.87 -5.95
C GLY A 67 9.03 7.33 -6.25
N ILE A 68 8.53 8.06 -5.27
CA ILE A 68 8.27 9.48 -5.41
C ILE A 68 9.65 10.16 -5.33
N PRO A 69 10.09 10.95 -6.33
CA PRO A 69 11.44 11.53 -6.30
C PRO A 69 11.73 12.29 -5.00
N GLY A 70 12.85 11.96 -4.34
CA GLY A 70 13.23 12.52 -3.04
C GLY A 70 12.62 11.81 -1.83
N TRP A 71 11.87 10.73 -2.04
CA TRP A 71 11.16 9.98 -1.02
C TRP A 71 11.33 8.47 -1.20
N THR A 72 11.63 7.79 -0.09
CA THR A 72 11.73 6.34 -0.01
C THR A 72 10.61 5.79 0.86
N GLN A 73 9.95 4.71 0.42
CA GLN A 73 8.94 4.03 1.24
C GLN A 73 9.59 3.41 2.49
N ALA A 74 9.06 3.72 3.66
CA ALA A 74 9.63 3.33 4.96
C ALA A 74 8.63 2.62 5.89
N GLY A 75 7.36 2.51 5.51
CA GLY A 75 6.34 1.88 6.33
C GLY A 75 4.95 1.93 5.70
N THR A 76 3.96 1.41 6.42
CA THR A 76 2.54 1.49 6.02
C THR A 76 1.66 1.61 7.26
N ILE A 77 0.61 2.42 7.16
CA ILE A 77 -0.50 2.49 8.11
C ILE A 77 -1.60 1.58 7.56
N ASN A 78 -1.79 0.43 8.20
CA ASN A 78 -2.79 -0.56 7.77
C ASN A 78 -4.01 -0.51 8.70
N PRO A 79 -5.19 -0.08 8.22
CA PRO A 79 -6.42 -0.02 9.02
C PRO A 79 -7.02 -1.42 9.24
N THR A 80 -6.39 -2.22 10.10
CA THR A 80 -6.75 -3.63 10.34
C THR A 80 -7.76 -3.84 11.47
N MET A 81 -8.00 -2.81 12.29
CA MET A 81 -8.93 -2.86 13.42
C MET A 81 -9.54 -1.48 13.70
N ASP A 82 -10.75 -1.49 14.26
CA ASP A 82 -11.34 -0.30 14.89
C ASP A 82 -10.68 -0.07 16.27
N LEU A 83 -10.56 1.19 16.65
CA LEU A 83 -10.09 1.66 17.93
C LEU A 83 -11.25 2.27 18.73
N LYS A 84 -11.12 2.32 20.05
CA LYS A 84 -12.12 2.89 20.96
C LYS A 84 -11.66 4.22 21.51
N GLU A 85 -12.62 5.02 21.96
CA GLU A 85 -12.32 6.26 22.69
C GLU A 85 -11.36 5.99 23.86
N GLY A 86 -10.28 6.78 23.93
CA GLY A 86 -9.18 6.61 24.88
C GLY A 86 -7.97 5.85 24.31
N ASP A 87 -8.16 4.96 23.32
CA ASP A 87 -7.04 4.30 22.66
C ASP A 87 -6.18 5.32 21.91
N SER A 88 -4.89 5.02 21.73
CA SER A 88 -3.98 5.83 20.91
C SER A 88 -3.25 4.98 19.88
N VAL A 89 -2.95 5.59 18.73
CA VAL A 89 -2.13 5.00 17.67
C VAL A 89 -1.03 5.99 17.30
N TYR A 90 0.20 5.49 17.16
CA TYR A 90 1.38 6.32 17.00
C TYR A 90 2.42 5.70 16.06
N THR A 91 3.37 6.52 15.65
CA THR A 91 4.50 6.12 14.81
C THR A 91 5.72 5.80 15.67
N ARG A 92 6.47 4.77 15.28
CA ARG A 92 7.80 4.47 15.82
C ARG A 92 8.80 4.70 14.70
N VAL A 93 9.60 5.74 14.84
CA VAL A 93 10.52 6.21 13.79
C VAL A 93 11.93 5.74 14.10
N PHE A 94 12.63 5.22 13.10
CA PHE A 94 13.96 4.64 13.24
C PHE A 94 14.95 5.26 12.25
N ASP A 95 16.17 5.51 12.72
CA ASP A 95 17.36 5.72 11.89
C ASP A 95 18.29 4.49 11.98
N ALA A 96 19.48 4.60 11.39
CA ALA A 96 20.50 3.56 11.44
C ALA A 96 20.99 3.21 12.86
N ASN A 97 20.75 4.08 13.86
CA ASN A 97 21.20 3.92 15.24
C ASN A 97 20.09 3.41 16.17
N GLY A 98 18.82 3.44 15.76
CA GLY A 98 17.70 2.88 16.50
C GLY A 98 16.46 3.75 16.48
N GLU A 99 15.60 3.56 17.48
CA GLU A 99 14.34 4.30 17.60
C GLU A 99 14.61 5.75 18.03
N LEU A 100 13.88 6.69 17.43
CA LEU A 100 13.91 8.13 17.69
C LEU A 100 12.55 8.58 18.25
N PRO A 101 12.30 8.42 19.57
CA PRO A 101 10.99 8.70 20.17
C PRO A 101 10.54 10.15 20.02
N ASN A 102 11.48 11.08 19.86
CA ASN A 102 11.21 12.51 19.65
C ASN A 102 10.56 12.82 18.29
N LEU A 103 10.61 11.87 17.34
CA LEU A 103 9.97 12.00 16.03
C LEU A 103 8.62 11.27 15.96
N SER A 104 8.16 10.67 17.06
CA SER A 104 6.87 9.98 17.11
C SER A 104 5.70 10.96 17.02
N THR A 105 4.85 10.75 16.03
CA THR A 105 3.51 11.35 15.91
C THR A 105 2.46 10.39 16.47
N SER A 106 1.57 10.90 17.32
CA SER A 106 0.50 10.14 18.00
C SER A 106 -0.85 10.83 17.86
N ILE A 107 -1.92 10.04 17.76
CA ILE A 107 -3.30 10.50 17.91
C ILE A 107 -4.00 9.67 18.99
N THR A 108 -4.84 10.33 19.79
CA THR A 108 -5.78 9.68 20.72
C THR A 108 -7.18 9.72 20.13
N ILE A 109 -7.89 8.60 20.24
CA ILE A 109 -9.25 8.48 19.75
C ILE A 109 -10.20 9.15 20.74
N SER A 110 -10.98 10.12 20.26
CA SER A 110 -11.92 10.91 21.05
C SER A 110 -13.38 10.61 20.76
N SER A 111 -13.67 9.72 19.81
CA SER A 111 -15.03 9.32 19.46
C SER A 111 -15.06 7.98 18.72
N SER A 112 -16.22 7.33 18.72
CA SER A 112 -16.45 6.10 17.95
C SER A 112 -16.27 6.29 16.44
N GLU A 113 -16.55 7.49 15.92
CA GLU A 113 -16.40 7.76 14.48
C GLU A 113 -14.92 7.90 14.10
N GLN A 114 -14.13 8.62 14.90
CA GLN A 114 -12.67 8.68 14.74
C GLN A 114 -12.04 7.29 14.90
N GLY A 115 -12.61 6.44 15.77
CA GLY A 115 -12.14 5.09 16.04
C GLY A 115 -12.34 4.09 14.90
N ALA A 116 -13.16 4.39 13.89
CA ALA A 116 -13.30 3.51 12.73
C ALA A 116 -11.96 3.34 11.99
N ALA A 117 -11.67 2.12 11.52
CA ALA A 117 -10.34 1.73 11.04
C ALA A 117 -9.75 2.72 10.01
N THR A 118 -10.55 3.07 9.00
CA THR A 118 -10.15 3.98 7.92
C THR A 118 -10.08 5.44 8.36
N GLN A 119 -10.83 5.82 9.41
CA GLN A 119 -10.87 7.17 9.96
C GLN A 119 -9.59 7.47 10.76
N TRP A 120 -9.20 6.60 11.70
CA TRP A 120 -7.96 6.82 12.44
C TRP A 120 -6.73 6.71 11.52
N SER A 121 -6.75 5.85 10.49
CA SER A 121 -5.63 5.75 9.56
C SER A 121 -5.44 7.04 8.77
N HIS A 122 -6.52 7.65 8.28
CA HIS A 122 -6.47 8.95 7.62
C HIS A 122 -6.01 10.06 8.58
N ALA A 123 -6.53 10.07 9.80
CA ALA A 123 -6.18 11.06 10.82
C ALA A 123 -4.69 10.99 11.19
N LEU A 124 -4.13 9.78 11.37
CA LEU A 124 -2.72 9.60 11.68
C LEU A 124 -1.83 10.05 10.51
N ALA A 125 -2.18 9.68 9.27
CA ALA A 125 -1.47 10.14 8.08
C ALA A 125 -1.47 11.67 7.96
N SER A 126 -2.62 12.30 8.24
CA SER A 126 -2.76 13.76 8.25
C SER A 126 -1.90 14.42 9.35
N ALA A 127 -1.85 13.82 10.54
CA ALA A 127 -1.03 14.29 11.64
C ALA A 127 0.47 14.20 11.31
N ILE A 128 0.92 13.08 10.70
CA ILE A 128 2.30 12.91 10.24
C ILE A 128 2.66 14.05 9.27
N ASN A 129 1.84 14.25 8.23
CA ASN A 129 2.08 15.24 7.19
C ASN A 129 2.15 16.70 7.69
N SER A 130 1.56 16.96 8.87
CA SER A 130 1.54 18.28 9.53
C SER A 130 2.65 18.44 10.56
N SER A 131 3.21 17.34 11.07
CA SER A 131 4.20 17.33 12.15
C SER A 131 5.64 17.50 11.67
N THR A 132 5.95 17.04 10.46
CA THR A 132 7.32 17.02 9.92
C THR A 132 7.33 17.13 8.40
N THR A 133 8.46 17.61 7.88
CA THR A 133 8.77 17.64 6.45
C THR A 133 9.54 16.42 5.99
N ASP A 134 10.07 15.61 6.90
CA ASP A 134 10.94 14.47 6.59
C ASP A 134 10.16 13.16 6.44
N ILE A 135 8.89 13.15 6.85
CA ILE A 135 7.99 11.99 6.76
C ILE A 135 6.68 12.44 6.10
N LYS A 136 6.22 11.66 5.12
CA LYS A 136 4.89 11.81 4.51
C LYS A 136 4.15 10.49 4.54
N ALA A 137 2.83 10.55 4.70
CA ALA A 137 1.95 9.41 4.71
C ALA A 137 0.75 9.66 3.79
N GLY A 138 0.45 8.70 2.91
CA GLY A 138 -0.61 8.84 1.93
C GLY A 138 -0.50 7.91 0.73
N GLN A 139 -1.37 8.16 -0.24
CA GLN A 139 -1.23 7.65 -1.60
C GLN A 139 -0.57 8.73 -2.47
N ALA A 140 0.33 8.30 -3.34
CA ALA A 140 0.99 9.16 -4.30
C ALA A 140 0.07 9.35 -5.52
N ASP A 141 -0.08 10.59 -5.99
CA ASP A 141 -0.63 10.83 -7.33
C ASP A 141 0.47 10.74 -8.41
N SER A 142 0.08 10.84 -9.68
CA SER A 142 1.01 10.82 -10.82
C SER A 142 2.01 11.97 -10.85
N SER A 143 1.80 13.01 -10.04
CA SER A 143 2.70 14.16 -9.89
C SER A 143 3.62 14.02 -8.67
N GLY A 144 3.52 12.94 -7.91
CA GLY A 144 4.30 12.70 -6.71
C GLY A 144 3.75 13.39 -5.45
N ASN A 145 2.55 13.95 -5.49
CA ASN A 145 1.92 14.49 -4.28
C ASN A 145 1.43 13.34 -3.41
N ILE A 146 1.81 13.35 -2.13
CA ILE A 146 1.40 12.35 -1.15
C ILE A 146 0.24 12.91 -0.33
N ALA A 147 -0.94 12.33 -0.48
CA ALA A 147 -2.14 12.77 0.23
C ALA A 147 -2.72 11.64 1.10
N PRO A 148 -3.14 11.92 2.35
CA PRO A 148 -3.86 10.96 3.18
C PRO A 148 -5.14 10.47 2.51
N VAL A 149 -5.46 9.18 2.69
CA VAL A 149 -6.71 8.57 2.23
C VAL A 149 -7.41 7.83 3.36
N PHE A 150 -8.74 7.67 3.25
CA PHE A 150 -9.54 6.85 4.17
C PHE A 150 -9.36 5.36 3.85
N GLY A 151 -8.23 4.80 4.25
CA GLY A 151 -7.80 3.45 3.90
C GLY A 151 -6.35 3.22 4.29
N ALA A 152 -5.68 2.27 3.63
CA ALA A 152 -4.25 2.07 3.84
C ALA A 152 -3.46 3.28 3.33
N ASN A 153 -2.49 3.74 4.12
CA ASN A 153 -1.61 4.86 3.77
C ASN A 153 -0.16 4.38 3.79
N THR A 154 0.57 4.58 2.68
CA THR A 154 2.00 4.29 2.64
C THR A 154 2.77 5.40 3.35
N ILE A 155 3.79 5.05 4.12
CA ILE A 155 4.69 6.02 4.78
C ILE A 155 5.98 6.10 3.96
N TYR A 156 6.37 7.33 3.68
CA TYR A 156 7.59 7.70 2.98
C TYR A 156 8.47 8.58 3.88
N VAL A 157 9.77 8.41 3.78
CA VAL A 157 10.77 9.29 4.40
C VAL A 157 11.57 9.99 3.32
N ALA A 158 11.97 11.24 3.58
CA ALA A 158 12.79 11.98 2.62
C ALA A 158 14.18 11.33 2.50
N ASP A 159 14.73 11.24 1.29
CA ASP A 159 16.00 10.52 1.04
C ASP A 159 17.19 11.11 1.82
N ASN A 160 17.11 12.38 2.20
CA ASN A 160 18.14 13.10 2.95
C ASN A 160 17.86 13.18 4.47
N SER A 161 16.80 12.55 4.96
CA SER A 161 16.40 12.60 6.38
C SER A 161 17.27 11.73 7.29
N GLY A 162 17.94 10.72 6.73
CA GLY A 162 18.66 9.71 7.50
C GLY A 162 17.74 8.71 8.23
N LEU A 163 16.44 8.74 7.96
CA LEU A 163 15.47 7.81 8.52
C LEU A 163 15.39 6.54 7.66
N ASP A 164 15.24 5.38 8.31
CA ASP A 164 15.27 4.07 7.66
C ASP A 164 13.87 3.43 7.61
N ARG A 165 13.12 3.53 8.71
CA ARG A 165 11.85 2.80 8.88
C ARG A 165 10.89 3.55 9.79
N VAL A 166 9.60 3.42 9.50
CA VAL A 166 8.50 3.85 10.38
C VAL A 166 7.54 2.69 10.61
N GLU A 167 7.33 2.33 11.88
CA GLU A 167 6.35 1.33 12.31
C GLU A 167 5.15 1.98 13.00
N ILE A 168 4.07 1.22 13.20
CA ILE A 168 2.87 1.67 13.92
C ILE A 168 2.75 0.96 15.26
N GLY A 169 2.62 1.75 16.32
CA GLY A 169 2.35 1.30 17.68
C GLY A 169 0.92 1.66 18.11
N TYR A 170 0.42 0.92 19.09
CA TYR A 170 -0.92 1.10 19.65
C TYR A 170 -0.84 1.07 21.18
N ASP A 171 -1.51 2.03 21.82
CA ASP A 171 -1.79 1.99 23.24
C ASP A 171 -3.29 1.75 23.41
N ILE A 172 -3.66 0.51 23.73
CA ILE A 172 -5.05 0.12 23.92
C ILE A 172 -5.42 0.25 25.39
N VAL A 173 -6.33 1.17 25.69
CA VAL A 173 -6.83 1.36 27.04
C VAL A 173 -7.82 0.24 27.33
N THR A 174 -7.30 -0.84 27.91
CA THR A 174 -8.13 -1.97 28.33
C THR A 174 -9.18 -1.47 29.32
N THR A 175 -10.45 -1.53 28.96
CA THR A 175 -11.56 -1.23 29.87
C THR A 175 -11.61 -2.35 30.92
N LEU A 176 -11.03 -2.13 32.10
CA LEU A 176 -11.32 -2.92 33.31
C LEU A 176 -12.78 -2.70 33.71
N GLN A 177 -13.73 -3.34 33.04
CA GLN A 177 -15.16 -3.28 33.39
C GLN A 177 -15.84 -4.64 33.42
N HIS A 178 -15.15 -5.73 33.78
CA HIS A 178 -15.84 -6.99 34.08
C HIS A 178 -15.17 -7.83 35.18
N GLN A 179 -14.82 -7.24 36.32
CA GLN A 179 -14.69 -7.99 37.58
C GLN A 179 -15.02 -7.11 38.79
N VAL A 180 -16.27 -6.69 38.95
CA VAL A 180 -16.82 -6.54 40.31
C VAL A 180 -18.33 -6.85 40.28
N LEU A 181 -18.74 -7.78 41.16
CA LEU A 181 -20.11 -8.15 41.57
C LEU A 181 -20.87 -9.06 40.58
N LYS A 182 -21.22 -10.32 40.90
CA LYS A 182 -21.59 -10.95 42.18
C LYS A 182 -21.05 -12.37 42.29
#